data_AF-A0AAW3HS24-F1
#
_entry.id   AF-A0AAW3HS24-F1
#
_cell.length_a   1.000
_cell.length_b   1.000
_cell.length_c   1.000
_cell.angle_alpha   90.00
_cell.angle_beta   90.00
_cell.angle_gamma   90.00
#
_symmetry.space_group_name_H-M   'P 1'
#
loop_
_entity.id
_entity.type
_entity.pdbx_description
1 polymer ?
#
loop_
_entity_poly.entity_id
_entity_poly.type
_entity_poly.pdbx_seq_one_letter_code
_entity_poly.pdbx_strand_id
1 'polypeptide(L)'
;MSYFRNYWYRFGAILFIILAVILLVFRPDWSMLHYLLYFNFMALLAHQFEEYQFPGGASPIINYVVYDEEELMDCFPGNTQSIMLVNTIAWLLYIASIAFPQAYWLGLGVMFFSLTQLLGHGFQMNIKLKTWYNPGLATTVFLLVPIACAYIYQASAEGMLTWGDWLGGFIMLIVCVLTSIIAPVQLLKDKETNYIISPWQMDRFHKVVNFVRIKK
;
A
#
# COMPACT_ATOMS: atom_id res chain seq x y z
N MET A 1 11.80 -19.31 2.01
CA MET A 1 11.09 -18.38 2.91
C MET A 1 11.86 -17.08 3.18
N SER A 2 13.15 -17.11 3.53
CA SER A 2 13.94 -15.89 3.80
C SER A 2 14.00 -14.90 2.63
N TYR A 3 14.18 -15.37 1.40
CA TYR A 3 14.31 -14.49 0.24
C TYR A 3 13.01 -13.71 -0.06
N PHE A 4 11.87 -14.40 -0.12
CA PHE A 4 10.58 -13.74 -0.32
C PHE A 4 10.31 -12.70 0.79
N ARG A 5 10.58 -13.05 2.06
CA ARG A 5 10.44 -12.13 3.20
C ARG A 5 11.16 -10.81 3.01
N ASN A 6 12.40 -10.86 2.53
CA ASN A 6 13.24 -9.67 2.39
C ASN A 6 12.99 -8.90 1.09
N TYR A 7 12.38 -9.53 0.07
CA TYR A 7 12.31 -8.99 -1.28
C TYR A 7 10.92 -9.12 -1.95
N TRP A 8 9.85 -9.33 -1.19
CA TRP A 8 8.49 -9.56 -1.69
C TRP A 8 8.02 -8.48 -2.67
N TYR A 9 8.40 -7.22 -2.48
CA TYR A 9 8.08 -6.10 -3.37
C TYR A 9 8.69 -6.26 -4.79
N ARG A 10 9.79 -7.02 -4.94
CA ARG A 10 10.30 -7.39 -6.27
C ARG A 10 9.40 -8.40 -6.97
N PHE A 11 8.81 -9.32 -6.21
CA PHE A 11 7.79 -10.22 -6.74
C PHE A 11 6.53 -9.44 -7.11
N GLY A 12 6.17 -8.42 -6.32
CA GLY A 12 5.11 -7.47 -6.68
C GLY A 12 5.38 -6.74 -7.99
N ALA A 13 6.62 -6.27 -8.23
CA ALA A 13 6.99 -5.65 -9.51
C ALA A 13 6.94 -6.63 -10.69
N ILE A 14 7.36 -7.88 -10.50
CA ILE A 14 7.20 -8.93 -11.51
C ILE A 14 5.71 -9.17 -11.80
N LEU A 15 4.88 -9.24 -10.75
CA LEU A 15 3.44 -9.40 -10.88
C LEU A 15 2.82 -8.22 -11.64
N PHE A 16 3.24 -6.98 -11.37
CA PHE A 16 2.81 -5.80 -12.12
C PHE A 16 3.07 -5.96 -13.63
N ILE A 17 4.27 -6.42 -14.01
CA ILE A 17 4.62 -6.65 -15.42
C ILE A 17 3.73 -7.73 -16.04
N ILE A 18 3.50 -8.83 -15.32
CA ILE A 18 2.63 -9.91 -15.79
C ILE A 18 1.20 -9.39 -16.02
N LEU A 19 0.65 -8.62 -15.08
CA LEU A 19 -0.69 -8.03 -15.20
C LEU A 19 -0.77 -7.07 -16.39
N ALA A 20 0.25 -6.23 -16.60
CA ALA A 20 0.31 -5.34 -17.76
C ALA A 20 0.34 -6.11 -19.09
N VAL A 21 1.11 -7.19 -19.18
CA VAL A 21 1.17 -8.06 -20.37
C VAL A 21 -0.17 -8.74 -20.61
N ILE A 22 -0.83 -9.24 -19.57
CA ILE A 22 -2.16 -9.85 -19.67
C ILE A 22 -3.15 -8.85 -20.29
N LEU A 23 -3.22 -7.62 -19.80
CA LEU A 23 -4.10 -6.59 -20.36
C LEU A 23 -3.78 -6.28 -21.83
N LEU A 24 -2.50 -6.16 -22.18
CA LEU A 24 -2.07 -5.80 -23.54
C LEU A 24 -2.39 -6.89 -24.57
N VAL A 25 -2.21 -8.16 -24.17
CA VAL A 25 -2.39 -9.34 -25.04
C VAL A 25 -3.85 -9.75 -25.14
N PHE A 26 -4.54 -9.93 -24.02
CA PHE A 26 -5.89 -10.49 -24.00
C PHE A 26 -6.98 -9.44 -24.19
N ARG A 27 -6.72 -8.17 -23.84
CA ARG A 27 -7.65 -7.03 -24.01
C ARG A 27 -9.08 -7.37 -23.61
N PRO A 28 -9.31 -7.77 -22.34
CA PRO A 28 -10.59 -8.30 -21.91
C PRO A 28 -11.71 -7.26 -22.10
N ASP A 29 -12.91 -7.70 -22.48
CA ASP A 29 -14.08 -6.82 -22.57
C ASP A 29 -14.71 -6.62 -21.19
N TRP A 30 -14.02 -5.85 -20.35
CA TRP A 30 -14.43 -5.55 -18.98
C TRP A 30 -15.12 -4.20 -18.87
N SER A 31 -16.03 -4.07 -17.90
CA SER A 31 -16.58 -2.77 -17.53
C SER A 31 -15.48 -1.84 -17.03
N MET A 32 -15.70 -0.53 -17.13
CA MET A 32 -14.77 0.48 -16.62
C MET A 32 -14.43 0.26 -15.14
N LEU A 33 -15.43 -0.11 -14.32
CA LEU A 33 -15.22 -0.41 -12.90
C LEU A 33 -14.26 -1.58 -12.68
N HIS A 34 -14.38 -2.65 -13.46
CA HIS A 34 -13.47 -3.79 -13.35
C HIS A 34 -12.05 -3.41 -13.79
N TYR A 35 -11.89 -2.63 -14.87
CA TYR A 35 -10.60 -2.06 -15.24
C TYR A 35 -9.98 -1.23 -14.11
N LEU A 36 -10.76 -0.39 -13.45
CA LEU A 36 -10.29 0.46 -12.35
C LEU A 36 -9.87 -0.36 -11.12
N LEU A 37 -10.55 -1.46 -10.80
CA LEU A 37 -10.11 -2.39 -9.74
C LEU A 37 -8.77 -3.04 -10.09
N TYR A 38 -8.62 -3.45 -11.35
CA TYR A 38 -7.38 -4.04 -11.85
C TYR A 38 -6.22 -3.05 -11.82
N PHE A 39 -6.44 -1.82 -12.30
CA PHE A 39 -5.45 -0.74 -12.23
C PHE A 39 -5.13 -0.34 -10.80
N ASN A 40 -6.10 -0.39 -9.87
CA ASN A 40 -5.84 -0.09 -8.47
C ASN A 40 -4.91 -1.12 -7.84
N PHE A 41 -5.04 -2.40 -8.18
CA PHE A 41 -4.08 -3.42 -7.75
C PHE A 41 -2.70 -3.21 -8.36
N MET A 42 -2.63 -2.91 -9.65
CA MET A 42 -1.36 -2.54 -10.29
C MET A 42 -0.72 -1.31 -9.61
N ALA A 43 -1.51 -0.31 -9.25
CA ALA A 43 -1.06 0.87 -8.52
C ALA A 43 -0.54 0.52 -7.12
N LEU A 44 -1.19 -0.41 -6.40
CA LEU A 44 -0.69 -0.92 -5.12
C LEU A 44 0.69 -1.59 -5.26
N LEU A 45 0.88 -2.41 -6.30
CA LEU A 45 2.18 -3.06 -6.56
C LEU A 45 3.28 -2.04 -6.88
N ALA A 46 2.96 -1.02 -7.68
CA ALA A 46 3.86 0.09 -7.96
C ALA A 46 4.17 0.90 -6.70
N HIS A 47 3.17 1.14 -5.85
CA HIS A 47 3.30 1.85 -4.58
C HIS A 47 4.26 1.14 -3.64
N GLN A 48 4.08 -0.16 -3.46
CA GLN A 48 4.98 -0.97 -2.65
C GLN A 48 6.39 -1.06 -3.25
N PHE A 49 6.53 -1.06 -4.57
CA PHE A 49 7.84 -0.94 -5.19
C PHE A 49 8.49 0.40 -4.88
N GLU A 50 7.73 1.50 -4.89
CA GLU A 50 8.22 2.83 -4.52
C GLU A 50 8.72 2.84 -3.07
N GLU A 51 7.91 2.30 -2.16
CA GLU A 51 8.18 2.21 -0.72
C GLU A 51 9.43 1.41 -0.38
N TYR A 52 9.60 0.23 -1.01
CA TYR A 52 10.58 -0.75 -0.55
C TYR A 52 11.71 -1.03 -1.56
N GLN A 53 11.63 -0.61 -2.82
CA GLN A 53 12.69 -0.87 -3.80
C GLN A 53 13.32 0.40 -4.38
N PHE A 54 12.51 1.32 -4.89
CA PHE A 54 13.02 2.55 -5.49
C PHE A 54 12.00 3.71 -5.44
N PRO A 55 12.28 4.81 -4.74
CA PRO A 55 13.55 5.11 -4.08
C PRO A 55 13.84 4.21 -2.88
N GLY A 56 12.82 3.61 -2.25
CA GLY A 56 12.95 2.67 -1.14
C GLY A 56 13.16 3.35 0.22
N GLY A 57 13.21 2.56 1.29
CA GLY A 57 13.46 3.06 2.65
C GLY A 57 12.21 3.37 3.46
N ALA A 58 11.02 2.88 3.05
CA ALA A 58 9.81 2.99 3.86
C ALA A 58 9.79 2.07 5.09
N SER A 59 10.57 0.98 5.08
CA SER A 59 10.56 -0.01 6.17
C SER A 59 10.76 0.58 7.58
N PRO A 60 11.72 1.48 7.84
CA PRO A 60 11.85 2.11 9.16
C PRO A 60 10.86 3.24 9.42
N ILE A 61 10.18 3.77 8.39
CA ILE A 61 9.21 4.88 8.52
C ILE A 61 8.05 4.45 9.40
N ILE A 62 7.53 3.22 9.26
CA ILE A 62 6.42 2.77 10.11
C ILE A 62 6.80 2.80 11.59
N ASN A 63 8.00 2.35 11.95
CA ASN A 63 8.45 2.33 13.34
C ASN A 63 8.63 3.73 13.90
N TYR A 64 9.32 4.60 13.16
CA TYR A 64 9.58 5.97 13.58
C TYR A 64 8.34 6.86 13.55
N VAL A 65 7.61 6.88 12.43
CA VAL A 65 6.50 7.81 12.20
C VAL A 65 5.21 7.34 12.85
N VAL A 66 4.86 6.06 12.75
CA VAL A 66 3.57 5.56 13.24
C VAL A 66 3.65 5.18 14.72
N TYR A 67 4.79 4.65 15.17
CA TYR A 67 4.94 4.11 16.52
C TYR A 67 5.89 4.89 17.44
N ASP A 68 6.46 6.01 16.96
CA ASP A 68 7.36 6.86 17.76
C ASP A 68 8.60 6.10 18.31
N GLU A 69 9.04 5.05 17.59
CA GLU A 69 10.24 4.27 17.96
C GLU A 69 11.48 4.88 17.29
N GLU A 70 12.45 5.31 18.09
CA GLU A 70 13.68 5.95 17.61
C GLU A 70 14.93 5.07 17.77
N GLU A 71 14.90 4.09 18.69
CA GLU A 71 16.06 3.27 19.02
C GLU A 71 16.07 1.98 18.21
N LEU A 72 14.92 1.31 18.12
CA LEU A 72 14.76 -0.01 17.49
C LEU A 72 14.07 0.06 16.12
N MET A 73 14.36 1.12 15.37
CA MET A 73 13.71 1.41 14.08
C MET A 73 13.84 0.30 13.03
N ASP A 74 14.84 -0.57 13.15
CA ASP A 74 15.11 -1.66 12.22
C ASP A 74 14.38 -2.98 12.59
N CYS A 75 13.73 -3.07 13.75
CA CYS A 75 13.12 -4.33 14.18
C CYS A 75 11.83 -4.21 14.99
N PHE A 76 11.49 -3.04 15.53
CA PHE A 76 10.34 -2.88 16.43
C PHE A 76 9.55 -1.59 16.16
N PRO A 77 8.21 -1.62 16.27
CA PRO A 77 7.36 -2.81 16.39
C PRO A 77 7.19 -3.57 15.08
N GLY A 78 7.44 -2.93 13.94
CA GLY A 78 7.43 -3.54 12.62
C GLY A 78 8.79 -4.15 12.28
N ASN A 79 8.79 -5.43 11.93
CA ASN A 79 9.95 -6.13 11.40
C ASN A 79 9.71 -6.57 9.96
N THR A 80 10.72 -7.13 9.29
CA THR A 80 10.61 -7.53 7.88
C THR A 80 9.48 -8.55 7.65
N GLN A 81 9.19 -9.42 8.64
CA GLN A 81 8.09 -10.39 8.53
C GLN A 81 6.73 -9.71 8.59
N SER A 82 6.50 -8.82 9.56
CA SER A 82 5.23 -8.11 9.68
C SER A 82 5.02 -7.19 8.47
N ILE A 83 6.05 -6.45 8.04
CA ILE A 83 5.99 -5.57 6.87
C ILE A 83 5.64 -6.35 5.60
N MET A 84 6.25 -7.52 5.37
CA MET A 84 5.88 -8.39 4.26
C MET A 84 4.40 -8.78 4.35
N LEU A 85 3.95 -9.26 5.51
CA LEU A 85 2.57 -9.70 5.69
C LEU A 85 1.56 -8.58 5.47
N VAL A 86 1.85 -7.37 5.97
CA VAL A 86 1.00 -6.19 5.75
C VAL A 86 0.68 -6.03 4.27
N ASN A 87 1.72 -6.09 3.46
CA ASN A 87 1.62 -5.81 2.05
C ASN A 87 1.04 -6.98 1.24
N THR A 88 1.41 -8.22 1.57
CA THR A 88 0.89 -9.39 0.85
C THR A 88 -0.55 -9.73 1.22
N ILE A 89 -1.01 -9.41 2.44
CA ILE A 89 -2.44 -9.51 2.80
C ILE A 89 -3.26 -8.49 2.00
N ALA A 90 -2.74 -7.27 1.82
CA ALA A 90 -3.39 -6.29 0.96
C ALA A 90 -3.55 -6.79 -0.49
N TRP A 91 -2.60 -7.57 -1.02
CA TRP A 91 -2.76 -8.20 -2.33
C TRP A 91 -3.99 -9.08 -2.41
N LEU A 92 -4.24 -9.91 -1.39
CA LEU A 92 -5.40 -10.81 -1.37
C LEU A 92 -6.71 -10.02 -1.40
N LEU A 93 -6.78 -8.90 -0.69
CA LEU A 93 -7.97 -8.04 -0.63
C LEU A 93 -8.24 -7.35 -1.98
N TYR A 94 -7.19 -6.89 -2.67
CA TYR A 94 -7.30 -6.28 -3.99
C TYR A 94 -7.61 -7.33 -5.08
N ILE A 95 -7.00 -8.51 -5.01
CA ILE A 95 -7.33 -9.62 -5.91
C ILE A 95 -8.78 -10.06 -5.71
N ALA A 96 -9.27 -10.08 -4.47
CA ALA A 96 -10.67 -10.41 -4.18
C ALA A 96 -11.62 -9.39 -4.82
N SER A 97 -11.32 -8.09 -4.78
CA SER A 97 -12.18 -7.09 -5.43
C SER A 97 -12.21 -7.24 -6.95
N ILE A 98 -11.09 -7.61 -7.58
CA ILE A 98 -11.03 -7.94 -9.01
C ILE A 98 -11.83 -9.22 -9.33
N ALA A 99 -11.74 -10.25 -8.48
CA ALA A 99 -12.45 -11.51 -8.68
C ALA A 99 -13.97 -11.36 -8.53
N PHE A 100 -14.42 -10.40 -7.71
CA PHE A 100 -15.83 -10.11 -7.46
C PHE A 100 -16.17 -8.65 -7.80
N PRO A 101 -16.08 -8.24 -9.08
CA PRO A 101 -16.18 -6.83 -9.47
C PRO A 101 -17.60 -6.26 -9.30
N GLN A 102 -18.60 -7.13 -9.13
CA GLN A 102 -20.00 -6.77 -8.85
C GLN A 102 -20.27 -6.57 -7.35
N ALA A 103 -19.33 -6.95 -6.47
CA ALA A 103 -19.41 -6.67 -5.05
C ALA A 103 -18.92 -5.24 -4.78
N TYR A 104 -19.75 -4.24 -5.07
CA TYR A 104 -19.33 -2.83 -5.06
C TYR A 104 -18.81 -2.36 -3.70
N TRP A 105 -19.36 -2.85 -2.58
CA TRP A 105 -18.82 -2.62 -1.24
C TRP A 105 -17.35 -3.06 -1.09
N LEU A 106 -16.96 -4.17 -1.70
CA LEU A 106 -15.57 -4.66 -1.66
C LEU A 106 -14.66 -3.77 -2.50
N GLY A 107 -15.12 -3.36 -3.67
CA GLY A 107 -14.45 -2.37 -4.52
C GLY A 107 -14.26 -1.04 -3.79
N LEU A 108 -15.32 -0.49 -3.19
CA LEU A 108 -15.24 0.73 -2.38
C LEU A 108 -14.26 0.58 -1.21
N GLY A 109 -14.23 -0.57 -0.54
CA GLY A 109 -13.30 -0.83 0.55
C GLY A 109 -11.83 -0.66 0.15
N VAL A 110 -11.42 -1.25 -0.98
CA VAL A 110 -10.03 -1.12 -1.47
C VAL A 110 -9.74 0.28 -2.01
N MET A 111 -10.74 0.97 -2.56
CA MET A 111 -10.60 2.36 -3.01
C MET A 111 -10.45 3.32 -1.82
N PHE A 112 -11.24 3.16 -0.76
CA PHE A 112 -11.04 3.91 0.47
C PHE A 112 -9.68 3.63 1.09
N PHE A 113 -9.24 2.37 1.11
CA PHE A 113 -7.90 2.04 1.60
C PHE A 113 -6.81 2.73 0.78
N SER A 114 -6.98 2.83 -0.54
CA SER A 114 -6.10 3.58 -1.45
C SER A 114 -6.10 5.07 -1.14
N LEU A 115 -7.27 5.67 -0.89
CA LEU A 115 -7.39 7.08 -0.51
C LEU A 115 -6.76 7.38 0.85
N THR A 116 -6.84 6.45 1.82
CA THR A 116 -6.19 6.65 3.12
C THR A 116 -4.67 6.72 3.05
N GLN A 117 -4.05 6.20 1.98
CA GLN A 117 -2.61 6.38 1.77
C GLN A 117 -2.22 7.85 1.63
N LEU A 118 -3.11 8.71 1.14
CA LEU A 118 -2.87 10.15 1.07
C LEU A 118 -2.74 10.76 2.46
N LEU A 119 -3.44 10.25 3.48
CA LEU A 119 -3.31 10.73 4.85
C LEU A 119 -1.93 10.40 5.42
N GLY A 120 -1.46 9.17 5.21
CA GLY A 120 -0.14 8.70 5.65
C GLY A 120 1.01 9.37 4.88
N HIS A 121 1.09 9.11 3.58
CA HIS A 121 2.17 9.57 2.72
C HIS A 121 2.07 11.06 2.38
N GLY A 122 0.87 11.61 2.19
CA GLY A 122 0.70 13.03 1.85
C GLY A 122 1.00 13.95 3.03
N PHE A 123 0.57 13.57 4.23
CA PHE A 123 0.60 14.45 5.40
C PHE A 123 1.45 13.90 6.54
N GLN A 124 1.03 12.80 7.20
CA GLN A 124 1.61 12.36 8.47
C GLN A 124 3.13 12.13 8.40
N MET A 125 3.58 11.37 7.41
CA MET A 125 5.01 11.03 7.24
C MET A 125 5.85 12.27 6.94
N ASN A 126 5.40 13.11 6.00
CA ASN A 126 6.12 14.33 5.61
C ASN A 126 6.22 15.34 6.75
N ILE A 127 5.15 15.53 7.52
CA ILE A 127 5.12 16.44 8.68
C ILE A 127 6.12 15.96 9.75
N LYS A 128 6.08 14.67 10.09
CA LYS A 128 6.92 14.12 11.17
C LYS A 128 8.39 14.01 10.76
N LEU A 129 8.69 13.63 9.52
CA LEU A 129 10.05 13.57 8.98
C LEU A 129 10.62 14.93 8.56
N LYS A 130 9.77 15.97 8.46
CA LYS A 130 10.11 17.30 7.91
C LYS A 130 10.65 17.20 6.48
N THR A 131 9.97 16.41 5.65
CA THR A 131 10.33 16.16 4.25
C THR A 131 9.20 16.61 3.33
N TRP A 132 9.52 16.95 2.09
CA TRP A 132 8.51 17.25 1.05
C TRP A 132 8.05 15.98 0.30
N TYR A 133 8.73 14.87 0.54
CA TYR A 133 8.47 13.58 -0.07
C TYR A 133 8.75 12.44 0.90
N ASN A 134 8.16 11.29 0.65
CA ASN A 134 8.56 10.01 1.23
C ASN A 134 8.27 8.90 0.21
N PRO A 135 8.98 7.77 0.28
CA PRO A 135 8.69 6.61 -0.55
C PRO A 135 7.22 6.19 -0.40
N GLY A 136 6.49 6.17 -1.52
CA GLY A 136 5.06 5.85 -1.59
C GLY A 136 4.19 7.06 -1.93
N LEU A 137 4.71 8.29 -1.78
CA LEU A 137 3.94 9.50 -2.06
C LEU A 137 3.60 9.67 -3.55
N ALA A 138 4.54 9.38 -4.46
CA ALA A 138 4.32 9.65 -5.88
C ALA A 138 3.20 8.74 -6.43
N THR A 139 3.29 7.44 -6.17
CA THR A 139 2.27 6.47 -6.57
C THR A 139 0.94 6.71 -5.86
N THR A 140 0.94 7.20 -4.62
CA THR A 140 -0.29 7.62 -3.94
C THR A 140 -0.99 8.74 -4.70
N VAL A 141 -0.27 9.81 -5.01
CA VAL A 141 -0.85 11.02 -5.65
C VAL A 141 -1.19 10.79 -7.12
N PHE A 142 -0.35 10.07 -7.86
CA PHE A 142 -0.49 9.95 -9.31
C PHE A 142 -1.22 8.68 -9.76
N LEU A 143 -1.33 7.65 -8.92
CA LEU A 143 -1.99 6.39 -9.29
C LEU A 143 -3.18 6.09 -8.36
N LEU A 144 -2.93 5.85 -7.06
CA LEU A 144 -3.95 5.36 -6.14
C LEU A 144 -5.14 6.33 -6.00
N VAL A 145 -4.86 7.61 -5.72
CA VAL A 145 -5.92 8.63 -5.53
C VAL A 145 -6.74 8.85 -6.81
N PRO A 146 -6.13 9.10 -8.00
CA PRO A 146 -6.90 9.27 -9.22
C PRO A 146 -7.75 8.05 -9.60
N ILE A 147 -7.21 6.83 -9.44
CA ILE A 147 -7.95 5.60 -9.75
C ILE A 147 -9.12 5.42 -8.80
N ALA A 148 -8.92 5.65 -7.49
CA ALA A 148 -9.99 5.55 -6.50
C ALA A 148 -11.09 6.59 -6.74
N CYS A 149 -10.72 7.84 -7.02
CA CYS A 149 -11.68 8.87 -7.38
C CYS A 149 -12.45 8.53 -8.66
N ALA A 150 -11.78 8.02 -9.70
CA ALA A 150 -12.42 7.60 -10.94
C ALA A 150 -13.41 6.45 -10.72
N TYR A 151 -13.06 5.45 -9.90
CA TYR A 151 -13.94 4.34 -9.58
C TYR A 151 -15.21 4.81 -8.87
N ILE A 152 -15.03 5.62 -7.82
CA ILE A 152 -16.15 6.14 -7.02
C ILE A 152 -17.05 7.03 -7.89
N TYR A 153 -16.45 7.91 -8.70
CA TYR A 153 -17.19 8.77 -9.62
C TYR A 153 -18.00 7.94 -10.62
N GLN A 154 -17.36 7.00 -11.32
CA GLN A 154 -18.01 6.20 -12.35
C GLN A 154 -19.15 5.36 -11.76
N ALA A 155 -18.90 4.66 -10.65
CA ALA A 155 -19.91 3.82 -10.01
C ALA A 155 -21.10 4.64 -9.50
N SER A 156 -20.86 5.85 -9.00
CA SER A 156 -21.92 6.77 -8.57
C SER A 156 -22.71 7.31 -9.76
N ALA A 157 -22.02 7.74 -10.83
CA ALA A 157 -22.65 8.33 -12.02
C ALA A 157 -23.52 7.32 -12.78
N GLU A 158 -23.13 6.04 -12.77
CA GLU A 158 -23.91 4.95 -13.36
C GLU A 158 -25.03 4.43 -12.44
N GLY A 159 -25.17 4.97 -11.22
CA GLY A 159 -26.19 4.56 -10.26
C GLY A 159 -25.97 3.14 -9.70
N MET A 160 -24.74 2.63 -9.72
CA MET A 160 -24.39 1.28 -9.29
C MET A 160 -24.29 1.15 -7.76
N LEU A 161 -24.08 2.27 -7.06
CA LEU A 161 -23.86 2.26 -5.61
C LEU A 161 -25.15 2.47 -4.83
N THR A 162 -25.47 1.52 -3.96
CA THR A 162 -26.51 1.69 -2.93
C THR A 162 -25.92 2.24 -1.63
N TRP A 163 -26.77 2.70 -0.71
CA TRP A 163 -26.33 3.05 0.64
C TRP A 163 -25.68 1.87 1.39
N GLY A 164 -26.11 0.64 1.09
CA GLY A 164 -25.49 -0.57 1.63
C GLY A 164 -24.05 -0.74 1.17
N ASP A 165 -23.74 -0.37 -0.07
CA ASP A 165 -22.38 -0.43 -0.61
C ASP A 165 -21.46 0.58 0.05
N TRP A 166 -21.95 1.80 0.31
CA TRP A 166 -21.20 2.82 1.05
C TRP A 166 -20.84 2.36 2.47
N LEU A 167 -21.84 1.85 3.21
CA LEU A 167 -21.62 1.32 4.56
C LEU A 167 -20.68 0.10 4.54
N GLY A 168 -20.92 -0.84 3.63
CA GLY A 168 -20.09 -2.03 3.46
C GLY A 168 -18.66 -1.69 3.06
N GLY A 169 -18.46 -0.68 2.20
CA GLY A 169 -17.13 -0.18 1.82
C GLY A 169 -16.39 0.43 3.00
N PHE A 170 -17.07 1.21 3.85
CA PHE A 170 -16.46 1.76 5.05
C PHE A 170 -16.09 0.65 6.07
N ILE A 171 -16.97 -0.33 6.27
CA ILE A 171 -16.65 -1.52 7.09
C ILE A 171 -15.46 -2.26 6.51
N MET A 172 -15.41 -2.43 5.19
CA MET A 172 -14.32 -3.10 4.50
C MET A 172 -13.00 -2.33 4.64
N LEU A 173 -13.01 -1.00 4.64
CA LEU A 173 -11.82 -0.19 4.98
C LEU A 173 -11.29 -0.56 6.37
N ILE A 174 -12.17 -0.63 7.38
CA ILE A 174 -11.78 -1.01 8.74
C ILE A 174 -11.18 -2.42 8.74
N VAL A 175 -11.80 -3.37 8.03
CA VAL A 175 -11.27 -4.73 7.86
C VAL A 175 -9.88 -4.70 7.22
N CYS A 176 -9.68 -3.93 6.15
CA CYS A 176 -8.37 -3.77 5.50
C CYS A 176 -7.33 -3.28 6.51
N VAL A 177 -7.61 -2.19 7.25
CA VAL A 177 -6.66 -1.62 8.22
C VAL A 177 -6.36 -2.60 9.35
N LEU A 178 -7.38 -3.25 9.91
CA LEU A 178 -7.19 -4.21 11.00
C LEU A 178 -6.39 -5.43 10.57
N THR A 179 -6.73 -6.03 9.43
CA THR A 179 -6.17 -7.32 9.00
C THR A 179 -4.82 -7.17 8.28
N SER A 180 -4.64 -6.11 7.49
CA SER A 180 -3.38 -5.88 6.78
C SER A 180 -2.39 -5.09 7.62
N ILE A 181 -2.79 -4.01 8.32
CA ILE A 181 -1.81 -3.17 9.02
C ILE A 181 -1.66 -3.58 10.48
N ILE A 182 -2.75 -3.51 11.24
CA ILE A 182 -2.68 -3.58 12.70
C ILE A 182 -2.33 -5.00 13.17
N ALA A 183 -3.06 -6.01 12.71
CA ALA A 183 -2.86 -7.38 13.18
C ALA A 183 -1.45 -7.91 12.90
N PRO A 184 -0.87 -7.80 11.68
CA PRO A 184 0.46 -8.33 11.44
C PRO A 184 1.55 -7.63 12.25
N VAL A 185 1.45 -6.31 12.45
CA VAL A 185 2.43 -5.57 13.26
C VAL A 185 2.26 -5.90 14.75
N GLN A 186 1.04 -5.87 15.27
CA GLN A 186 0.82 -6.07 16.71
C GLN A 186 1.04 -7.52 17.15
N LEU A 187 0.72 -8.50 16.31
CA LEU A 187 0.90 -9.92 16.63
C LEU A 187 2.35 -10.38 16.50
N LEU A 188 3.17 -9.69 15.72
CA LEU A 188 4.55 -10.11 15.41
C LEU A 188 5.61 -9.13 15.90
N LYS A 189 5.23 -8.09 16.65
CA LYS A 189 6.19 -7.18 17.30
C LYS A 189 7.02 -7.96 18.32
N ASP A 190 8.33 -7.84 18.22
CA ASP A 190 9.27 -8.52 19.09
C ASP A 190 10.61 -7.77 19.03
N LYS A 191 11.13 -7.36 20.18
CA LYS A 191 12.39 -6.62 20.29
C LYS A 191 13.61 -7.52 20.06
N GLU A 192 13.47 -8.83 20.26
CA GLU A 192 14.54 -9.83 20.08
C GLU A 192 14.39 -10.59 18.76
N THR A 193 13.64 -10.03 17.81
CA THR A 193 13.32 -10.69 16.54
C THR A 193 14.55 -10.90 15.65
N ASN A 194 14.62 -12.06 15.00
CA ASN A 194 15.59 -12.33 13.94
C ASN A 194 15.17 -11.76 12.57
N TYR A 195 14.02 -11.08 12.47
CA TYR A 195 13.48 -10.53 11.22
C TYR A 195 13.85 -9.05 10.99
N ILE A 196 15.09 -8.70 11.25
CA ILE A 196 15.60 -7.33 11.17
C ILE A 196 15.46 -6.76 9.75
N ILE A 197 15.11 -5.48 9.65
CA ILE A 197 15.11 -4.71 8.40
C ILE A 197 16.54 -4.66 7.88
N SER A 198 16.72 -5.09 6.63
CA SER A 198 18.05 -5.21 6.05
C SER A 198 18.84 -3.88 6.07
N PRO A 199 20.16 -3.88 6.32
CA PRO A 199 20.95 -2.65 6.44
C PRO A 199 20.86 -1.69 5.25
N TRP A 200 20.67 -2.23 4.04
CA TRP A 200 20.54 -1.39 2.84
C TRP A 200 19.22 -0.60 2.79
N GLN A 201 18.14 -1.10 3.40
CA GLN A 201 16.88 -0.36 3.57
C GLN A 201 17.09 0.82 4.53
N MET A 202 17.85 0.60 5.61
CA MET A 202 18.20 1.65 6.58
C MET A 202 19.08 2.73 5.93
N ASP A 203 20.12 2.32 5.21
CA ASP A 203 20.96 3.24 4.41
C ASP A 203 20.11 4.03 3.40
N ARG A 204 19.16 3.35 2.73
CA ARG A 204 18.28 4.01 1.77
C ARG A 204 17.36 5.02 2.43
N PHE A 205 16.76 4.68 3.56
CA PHE A 205 15.95 5.59 4.36
C PHE A 205 16.72 6.88 4.69
N HIS A 206 17.94 6.76 5.22
CA HIS A 206 18.76 7.92 5.54
C HIS A 206 19.10 8.77 4.31
N LYS A 207 19.47 8.15 3.19
CA LYS A 207 19.78 8.86 1.94
C LYS A 207 18.56 9.61 1.41
N VAL A 208 17.39 8.96 1.36
CA VAL A 208 16.15 9.57 0.86
C VAL A 208 15.73 10.72 1.77
N VAL A 209 15.62 10.49 3.08
CA VAL A 209 15.21 11.54 4.04
C VAL A 209 16.15 12.74 3.98
N ASN A 210 17.47 12.54 3.88
CA ASN A 210 18.42 13.64 3.75
C ASN A 210 18.26 14.41 2.43
N PHE A 211 18.00 13.72 1.33
CA PHE A 211 17.78 14.35 0.02
C PHE A 211 16.51 15.20 -0.01
N VAL A 212 15.44 14.72 0.62
CA VAL A 212 14.10 15.36 0.56
C VAL A 212 13.76 16.20 1.79
N ARG A 213 14.73 16.42 2.69
CA ARG A 213 14.54 17.24 3.89
C ARG A 213 14.27 18.70 3.50
N ILE A 214 13.24 19.28 4.11
CA ILE A 214 12.97 20.71 4.00
C ILE A 214 13.99 21.43 4.89
N LYS A 215 14.89 22.19 4.27
CA LYS A 215 15.83 23.04 5.00
C LYS A 215 15.05 24.23 5.59
N LYS A 216 15.24 24.47 6.88
CA LYS A 216 14.75 25.68 7.54
C LYS A 216 15.60 26.88 7.12
#